data_AF-A0A251QWY6-F1
#
_entry.id   AF-A0A251QWY6-F1
#
_cell.length_a   1.000
_cell.length_b   1.000
_cell.length_c   1.000
_cell.angle_alpha   90.00
_cell.angle_beta   90.00
_cell.angle_gamma   90.00
#
_symmetry.space_group_name_H-M   'P 1'
#
loop_
_entity.id
_entity.type
_entity.pdbx_description
1 polymer ?
#
loop_
_entity_poly.entity_id
_entity_poly.type
_entity_poly.pdbx_seq_one_letter_code
_entity_poly.pdbx_strand_id
1 'polypeptide(L)'
;MDNTIWLNGFSSMDMESPAAVTEFLEAYTGKGTVHDVKLFPPKDGKSRTFAIVRFTHAEFADMIIALADHRILWYNESYLIAKKSRFGIVPDSEIFQHRMELVRLHLGCKISEEQFSVLWERSDVLVKFGVGLKNIYLFFSYASVDYKLEITLENDSQIELRRPHGQLTKFLLIQLLGAPRLLKKASGQWVRGVGFTPSCCIGQSSAVCLELLPGCELPNLRKSFIHYKEHDGPFVLERADAAINSTNMVKTIRLHGFPSIESPEAVTEFLEEYTGKATVSDVQILPPKDVKSRASAIVEFTHAEYADVIIPLADDRRLWYGDSYLKARKQKLENFEHNMELIKLHSGFLTSEEHFSVLWTTSDVSVKFGTAFKNIYLLFSFDDVEYKLEISPESISQIELNHPRGQFPKFLLIQLLGAPRIFKKDSQNRWVREVDFTPSCCIGQSSAVCLELPPRCELPNLRKCFVDYKENEGRFILEEGNTFSCNSDLVPIVGPPMGITLLQKVKKTTRK
;
A
#
# COMPACT_ATOMS: atom_id res chain seq x y z
N MET A 1 12.23 -28.08 7.06
CA MET A 1 11.18 -28.89 6.40
C MET A 1 9.93 -28.77 7.24
N ASP A 2 8.77 -28.51 6.63
CA ASP A 2 7.53 -28.26 7.37
C ASP A 2 6.97 -29.55 7.97
N ASN A 3 6.71 -29.56 9.28
CA ASN A 3 6.20 -30.70 10.06
C ASN A 3 4.70 -30.58 10.36
N THR A 4 3.99 -29.67 9.70
CA THR A 4 2.57 -29.41 9.95
C THR A 4 1.76 -29.75 8.70
N ILE A 5 0.62 -30.41 8.88
CA ILE A 5 -0.30 -30.77 7.80
C ILE A 5 -1.73 -30.35 8.11
N TRP A 6 -2.50 -30.18 7.05
CA TRP A 6 -3.94 -30.02 7.06
C TRP A 6 -4.58 -31.34 6.66
N LEU A 7 -5.49 -31.86 7.49
CA LEU A 7 -6.26 -33.07 7.25
C LEU A 7 -7.73 -32.72 7.13
N ASN A 8 -8.33 -33.02 5.99
CA ASN A 8 -9.75 -32.81 5.73
C ASN A 8 -10.43 -34.13 5.38
N GLY A 9 -11.69 -34.29 5.78
CA GLY A 9 -12.50 -35.43 5.38
C GLY A 9 -13.12 -36.21 6.53
N PHE A 10 -12.91 -35.79 7.78
CA PHE A 10 -13.50 -36.45 8.93
C PHE A 10 -15.03 -36.26 8.96
N SER A 11 -15.77 -37.34 9.19
CA SER A 11 -17.22 -37.26 9.42
C SER A 11 -17.50 -36.45 10.69
N SER A 12 -18.54 -35.62 10.66
CA SER A 12 -18.94 -34.78 11.80
C SER A 12 -19.46 -35.60 12.99
N MET A 13 -19.88 -36.85 12.76
CA MET A 13 -20.36 -37.77 13.81
C MET A 13 -19.25 -38.61 14.43
N ASP A 14 -18.08 -38.68 13.79
CA ASP A 14 -17.07 -39.71 14.08
C ASP A 14 -15.88 -39.17 14.88
N MET A 15 -15.74 -37.85 14.95
CA MET A 15 -14.54 -37.20 15.46
C MET A 15 -14.77 -36.66 16.87
N GLU A 16 -14.43 -37.48 17.87
CA GLU A 16 -14.81 -37.25 19.28
C GLU A 16 -13.84 -36.32 20.05
N SER A 17 -12.56 -36.24 19.68
CA SER A 17 -11.58 -35.35 20.36
C SER A 17 -10.25 -35.20 19.61
N PRO A 18 -9.40 -34.19 19.95
CA PRO A 18 -8.04 -34.09 19.42
C PRO A 18 -7.18 -35.31 19.77
N ALA A 19 -7.45 -35.97 20.90
CA ALA A 19 -6.74 -37.18 21.32
C ALA A 19 -7.01 -38.37 20.38
N ALA A 20 -8.24 -38.50 19.86
CA ALA A 20 -8.58 -39.55 18.90
C ALA A 20 -7.85 -39.37 17.56
N VAL A 21 -7.66 -38.13 17.10
CA VAL A 21 -6.88 -37.82 15.90
C VAL A 21 -5.38 -38.07 16.14
N THR A 22 -4.87 -37.73 17.33
CA THR A 22 -3.50 -38.09 17.74
C THR A 22 -3.29 -39.60 17.68
N GLU A 23 -4.14 -40.39 18.34
CA GLU A 23 -4.01 -41.85 18.38
C GLU A 23 -4.10 -42.47 16.98
N PHE A 24 -5.04 -42.00 16.16
CA PHE A 24 -5.18 -42.44 14.77
C PHE A 24 -3.92 -42.20 13.94
N LEU A 25 -3.34 -41.00 14.01
CA LEU A 25 -2.15 -40.68 13.21
C LEU A 25 -0.92 -41.41 13.74
N GLU A 26 -0.78 -41.51 15.05
CA GLU A 26 0.31 -42.23 15.71
C GLU A 26 0.25 -43.76 15.47
N ALA A 27 -0.89 -44.31 15.04
CA ALA A 27 -0.94 -45.70 14.56
C ALA A 27 -0.12 -45.92 13.28
N TYR A 28 0.05 -44.88 12.45
CA TYR A 28 0.88 -44.92 11.25
C TYR A 28 2.29 -44.38 11.51
N THR A 29 2.40 -43.31 12.31
CA THR A 29 3.67 -42.59 12.51
C THR A 29 4.47 -43.07 13.72
N GLY A 30 3.86 -43.83 14.63
CA GLY A 30 4.44 -44.25 15.90
C GLY A 30 4.01 -43.35 17.07
N LYS A 31 3.96 -43.91 18.28
CA LYS A 31 3.52 -43.19 19.48
C LYS A 31 4.44 -42.01 19.82
N GLY A 32 3.87 -40.86 20.19
CA GLY A 32 4.58 -39.63 20.54
C GLY A 32 5.12 -38.83 19.34
N THR A 33 4.66 -39.13 18.12
CA THR A 33 5.09 -38.41 16.91
C THR A 33 4.22 -37.21 16.58
N VAL A 34 3.03 -37.10 17.17
CA VAL A 34 2.15 -35.94 17.03
C VAL A 34 2.40 -34.98 18.20
N HIS A 35 2.80 -33.75 17.89
CA HIS A 35 3.08 -32.70 18.86
C HIS A 35 1.81 -31.93 19.25
N ASP A 36 0.93 -31.64 18.30
CA ASP A 36 -0.23 -30.79 18.52
C ASP A 36 -1.33 -31.06 17.49
N VAL A 37 -2.58 -31.00 17.92
CA VAL A 37 -3.76 -31.23 17.08
C VAL A 37 -4.81 -30.16 17.39
N LYS A 38 -5.26 -29.45 16.36
CA LYS A 38 -6.34 -28.48 16.45
C LYS A 38 -7.48 -28.87 15.52
N LEU A 39 -8.68 -29.02 16.09
CA LEU A 39 -9.88 -29.44 15.37
C LEU A 39 -10.77 -28.25 15.00
N PHE A 40 -11.46 -28.36 13.87
CA PHE A 40 -12.36 -27.33 13.36
C PHE A 40 -13.70 -27.97 12.96
N PRO A 41 -14.72 -27.89 13.83
CA PRO A 41 -16.04 -28.48 13.57
C PRO A 41 -16.72 -27.84 12.35
N PRO A 42 -17.57 -28.60 11.65
CA PRO A 42 -18.33 -28.10 10.51
C PRO A 42 -19.40 -27.10 10.96
N LYS A 43 -19.62 -26.06 10.15
CA LYS A 43 -20.57 -24.98 10.49
C LYS A 43 -22.05 -25.34 10.25
N ASP A 44 -22.31 -26.36 9.42
CA ASP A 44 -23.62 -26.97 9.21
C ASP A 44 -23.48 -28.50 9.25
N GLY A 45 -24.47 -29.23 9.76
CA GLY A 45 -24.47 -30.69 9.98
C GLY A 45 -24.32 -31.58 8.73
N LYS A 46 -23.88 -31.02 7.60
CA LYS A 46 -23.58 -31.70 6.33
C LYS A 46 -22.11 -31.56 5.89
N SER A 47 -21.33 -30.66 6.50
CA SER A 47 -19.92 -30.45 6.13
C SER A 47 -18.99 -31.37 6.92
N ARG A 48 -17.84 -31.71 6.34
CA ARG A 48 -16.83 -32.55 6.99
C ARG A 48 -15.92 -31.73 7.90
N THR A 49 -15.51 -32.32 9.01
CA THR A 49 -14.57 -31.73 9.96
C THR A 49 -13.16 -31.76 9.39
N PHE A 50 -12.33 -30.77 9.75
CA PHE A 50 -10.91 -30.78 9.42
C PHE A 50 -10.04 -30.56 10.65
N ALA A 51 -8.79 -31.00 10.56
CA ALA A 51 -7.79 -30.93 11.61
C ALA A 51 -6.49 -30.32 11.08
N ILE A 52 -5.82 -29.53 11.91
CA ILE A 52 -4.43 -29.12 11.70
C ILE A 52 -3.57 -29.92 12.68
N VAL A 53 -2.56 -30.60 12.14
CA VAL A 53 -1.70 -31.50 12.91
C VAL A 53 -0.26 -31.10 12.75
N ARG A 54 0.44 -30.92 13.87
CA ARG A 54 1.90 -30.74 13.90
C ARG A 54 2.54 -32.03 14.40
N PHE A 55 3.51 -32.53 13.65
CA PHE A 55 4.35 -33.66 14.03
C PHE A 55 5.64 -33.19 14.69
N THR A 56 6.28 -34.07 15.44
CA THR A 56 7.61 -33.82 16.03
C THR A 56 8.67 -33.64 14.93
N HIS A 57 8.57 -34.39 13.83
CA HIS A 57 9.50 -34.36 12.70
C HIS A 57 8.76 -34.29 11.36
N ALA A 58 9.40 -33.70 10.35
CA ALA A 58 8.78 -33.48 9.04
C ALA A 58 8.54 -34.77 8.24
N GLU A 59 9.32 -35.82 8.48
CA GLU A 59 9.16 -37.12 7.83
C GLU A 59 7.78 -37.76 8.11
N PHE A 60 7.23 -37.55 9.31
CA PHE A 60 5.91 -38.05 9.67
C PHE A 60 4.79 -37.31 8.93
N ALA A 61 4.96 -36.00 8.73
CA ALA A 61 4.05 -35.19 7.92
C ALA A 61 4.06 -35.68 6.46
N ASP A 62 5.25 -35.92 5.89
CA ASP A 62 5.41 -36.40 4.52
C ASP A 62 4.83 -37.81 4.33
N MET A 63 4.99 -38.69 5.32
CA MET A 63 4.38 -40.02 5.32
C MET A 63 2.85 -39.98 5.30
N ILE A 64 2.24 -39.18 6.16
CA ILE A 64 0.77 -39.05 6.19
C ILE A 64 0.24 -38.44 4.89
N ILE A 65 0.96 -37.49 4.29
CA ILE A 65 0.60 -36.94 2.98
C ILE A 65 0.63 -38.02 1.89
N ALA A 66 1.70 -38.82 1.84
CA ALA A 66 1.80 -39.92 0.88
C ALA A 66 0.64 -40.93 1.02
N LEU A 67 0.28 -41.28 2.25
CA LEU A 67 -0.86 -42.17 2.52
C LEU A 67 -2.19 -41.57 2.06
N ALA A 68 -2.39 -40.26 2.22
CA ALA A 68 -3.60 -39.58 1.77
C ALA A 68 -3.67 -39.46 0.24
N ASP A 69 -2.54 -39.15 -0.42
CA ASP A 69 -2.47 -39.05 -1.88
C ASP A 69 -2.76 -40.39 -2.57
N HIS A 70 -2.33 -41.50 -1.96
CA HIS A 70 -2.68 -42.85 -2.41
C HIS A 70 -4.08 -43.31 -1.97
N ARG A 71 -4.87 -42.45 -1.31
CA ARG A 71 -6.20 -42.77 -0.74
C ARG A 71 -6.19 -43.98 0.21
N ILE A 72 -5.10 -44.15 0.94
CA ILE A 72 -4.90 -45.22 1.95
C ILE A 72 -5.26 -44.69 3.35
N LEU A 73 -5.22 -43.38 3.57
CA LEU A 73 -5.55 -42.77 4.84
C LEU A 73 -7.06 -42.69 5.05
N TRP A 74 -7.65 -43.71 5.68
CA TRP A 74 -9.07 -43.78 6.02
C TRP A 74 -9.30 -43.57 7.51
N TYR A 75 -10.28 -42.73 7.83
CA TYR A 75 -10.80 -42.58 9.18
C TYR A 75 -12.27 -43.02 9.17
N ASN A 76 -12.55 -44.16 9.80
CA ASN A 76 -13.81 -44.90 9.68
C ASN A 76 -14.19 -45.10 8.20
N GLU A 77 -15.35 -44.59 7.76
CA GLU A 77 -15.87 -44.75 6.39
C GLU A 77 -15.44 -43.62 5.44
N SER A 78 -14.56 -42.70 5.88
CA SER A 78 -14.15 -41.55 5.08
C SER A 78 -12.65 -41.55 4.81
N TYR A 79 -12.29 -41.48 3.52
CA TYR A 79 -10.91 -41.18 3.15
C TYR A 79 -10.57 -39.71 3.50
N LEU A 80 -9.35 -39.51 3.98
CA LEU A 80 -8.84 -38.20 4.35
C LEU A 80 -7.97 -37.63 3.23
N ILE A 81 -8.00 -36.31 3.10
CA ILE A 81 -7.14 -35.53 2.22
C ILE A 81 -6.14 -34.79 3.10
N ALA A 82 -4.85 -35.02 2.85
CA ALA A 82 -3.78 -34.34 3.56
C ALA A 82 -3.11 -33.31 2.64
N LYS A 83 -2.79 -32.14 3.18
CA LYS A 83 -1.99 -31.12 2.49
C LYS A 83 -0.93 -30.58 3.43
N LYS A 84 0.28 -30.34 2.93
CA LYS A 84 1.36 -29.72 3.71
C LYS A 84 0.98 -28.29 4.11
N SER A 85 1.02 -27.98 5.41
CA SER A 85 0.84 -26.62 5.91
C SER A 85 2.18 -25.90 5.86
N ARG A 86 2.31 -24.90 4.99
CA ARG A 86 3.55 -24.09 4.83
C ARG A 86 3.75 -23.05 5.94
N PHE A 87 2.75 -22.88 6.80
CA PHE A 87 2.90 -22.17 8.04
C PHE A 87 2.93 -23.21 9.15
N GLY A 88 4.10 -23.41 9.76
CA GLY A 88 4.13 -24.05 11.07
C GLY A 88 3.12 -23.33 11.97
N ILE A 89 2.42 -24.05 12.86
CA ILE A 89 1.59 -23.34 13.84
C ILE A 89 2.54 -22.44 14.66
N VAL A 90 2.52 -21.16 14.33
CA VAL A 90 3.33 -20.16 15.02
C VAL A 90 2.76 -20.17 16.44
N PRO A 91 3.58 -20.35 17.50
CA PRO A 91 3.10 -20.12 18.86
C PRO A 91 2.40 -18.76 18.83
N ASP A 92 1.15 -18.69 19.28
CA ASP A 92 0.48 -17.41 19.42
C ASP A 92 1.28 -16.61 20.43
N SER A 93 2.25 -15.84 19.92
CA SER A 93 2.86 -14.76 20.67
C SER A 93 1.73 -13.83 21.07
N GLU A 94 1.75 -13.34 22.30
CA GLU A 94 0.81 -12.41 22.93
C GLU A 94 0.56 -11.09 22.14
N ILE A 95 1.09 -10.97 20.92
CA ILE A 95 1.12 -9.79 20.04
C ILE A 95 0.02 -9.81 18.98
N PHE A 96 -0.62 -10.95 18.70
CA PHE A 96 -1.69 -11.05 17.69
C PHE A 96 -3.05 -11.32 18.34
N GLN A 97 -4.06 -10.52 17.99
CA GLN A 97 -5.40 -10.63 18.57
C GLN A 97 -6.34 -11.49 17.72
N HIS A 98 -6.16 -11.48 16.40
CA HIS A 98 -7.01 -12.23 15.48
C HIS A 98 -6.21 -12.86 14.35
N ARG A 99 -6.68 -14.02 13.89
CA ARG A 99 -6.03 -14.85 12.87
C ARG A 99 -7.08 -15.33 11.87
N MET A 100 -6.79 -15.18 10.59
CA MET A 100 -7.57 -15.74 9.48
C MET A 100 -6.64 -16.54 8.59
N GLU A 101 -7.08 -17.71 8.16
CA GLU A 101 -6.31 -18.61 7.30
C GLU A 101 -7.03 -18.82 5.99
N LEU A 102 -6.29 -19.27 4.97
CA LEU A 102 -6.83 -19.57 3.63
C LEU A 102 -7.52 -18.37 2.98
N VAL A 103 -7.06 -17.16 3.31
CA VAL A 103 -7.53 -15.93 2.69
C VAL A 103 -6.92 -15.85 1.29
N ARG A 104 -7.71 -15.45 0.29
CA ARG A 104 -7.15 -15.07 -1.01
C ARG A 104 -6.92 -13.56 -1.02
N LEU A 105 -5.66 -13.19 -1.19
CA LEU A 105 -5.17 -11.82 -1.24
C LEU A 105 -5.24 -11.33 -2.69
N HIS A 106 -5.88 -10.19 -2.88
CA HIS A 106 -5.89 -9.44 -4.13
C HIS A 106 -5.24 -8.08 -3.89
N LEU A 107 -4.20 -7.80 -4.68
CA LEU A 107 -3.47 -6.54 -4.70
C LEU A 107 -3.90 -5.74 -5.93
N GLY A 108 -4.32 -4.50 -5.74
CA GLY A 108 -4.70 -3.65 -6.86
C GLY A 108 -5.31 -2.31 -6.49
N CYS A 109 -6.34 -1.89 -7.21
CA CYS A 109 -6.99 -0.60 -7.04
C CYS A 109 -8.51 -0.68 -7.13
N LYS A 110 -9.19 0.10 -6.29
CA LYS A 110 -10.65 0.29 -6.37
C LYS A 110 -10.94 1.21 -7.56
N ILE A 111 -11.74 0.74 -8.50
CA ILE A 111 -12.11 1.50 -9.72
C ILE A 111 -13.36 2.32 -9.43
N SER A 112 -14.36 1.68 -8.81
CA SER A 112 -15.65 2.27 -8.45
C SER A 112 -16.14 1.66 -7.12
N GLU A 113 -17.33 2.03 -6.65
CA GLU A 113 -17.90 1.41 -5.45
C GLU A 113 -18.11 -0.10 -5.57
N GLU A 114 -18.36 -0.60 -6.79
CA GLU A 114 -18.71 -1.99 -7.04
C GLU A 114 -17.60 -2.76 -7.77
N GLN A 115 -16.50 -2.11 -8.14
CA GLN A 115 -15.45 -2.72 -8.96
C GLN A 115 -14.05 -2.53 -8.38
N PHE A 116 -13.28 -3.61 -8.41
CA PHE A 116 -11.88 -3.63 -8.02
C PHE A 116 -11.02 -4.27 -9.09
N SER A 117 -9.97 -3.55 -9.50
CA SER A 117 -8.96 -4.02 -10.42
C SER A 117 -7.92 -4.85 -9.68
N VAL A 118 -7.69 -6.09 -10.11
CA VAL A 118 -6.69 -6.99 -9.54
C VAL A 118 -5.43 -6.95 -10.40
N LEU A 119 -4.34 -6.46 -9.82
CA LEU A 119 -2.99 -6.44 -10.41
C LEU A 119 -2.23 -7.73 -10.10
N TRP A 120 -2.44 -8.29 -8.91
CA TRP A 120 -1.84 -9.54 -8.49
C TRP A 120 -2.69 -10.25 -7.45
N GLU A 121 -2.68 -11.57 -7.45
CA GLU A 121 -3.44 -12.37 -6.50
C GLU A 121 -2.63 -13.53 -5.93
N ARG A 122 -3.01 -13.94 -4.71
CA ARG A 122 -2.44 -15.09 -4.04
C ARG A 122 -3.43 -15.78 -3.13
N SER A 123 -3.58 -17.09 -3.30
CA SER A 123 -4.32 -17.95 -2.38
C SER A 123 -3.45 -18.41 -1.21
N ASP A 124 -4.08 -19.01 -0.22
CA ASP A 124 -3.42 -19.61 0.95
C ASP A 124 -2.63 -18.60 1.80
N VAL A 125 -3.19 -17.39 1.94
CA VAL A 125 -2.59 -16.33 2.76
C VAL A 125 -3.06 -16.45 4.20
N LEU A 126 -2.10 -16.46 5.12
CA LEU A 126 -2.34 -16.35 6.56
C LEU A 126 -2.38 -14.87 6.94
N VAL A 127 -3.49 -14.40 7.45
CA VAL A 127 -3.67 -13.01 7.91
C VAL A 127 -3.69 -12.98 9.43
N LYS A 128 -2.84 -12.14 10.03
CA LYS A 128 -2.83 -11.88 11.47
C LYS A 128 -3.02 -10.40 11.75
N PHE A 129 -3.88 -10.08 12.70
CA PHE A 129 -4.06 -8.72 13.20
C PHE A 129 -3.25 -8.53 14.48
N GLY A 130 -2.44 -7.47 14.50
CA GLY A 130 -1.73 -7.06 15.71
C GLY A 130 -2.66 -6.51 16.79
N VAL A 131 -2.12 -6.36 18.00
CA VAL A 131 -2.82 -5.73 19.12
C VAL A 131 -3.40 -4.36 18.74
N GLY A 132 -4.69 -4.17 19.02
CA GLY A 132 -5.41 -2.92 18.74
C GLY A 132 -5.68 -2.68 17.24
N LEU A 133 -5.53 -3.72 16.40
CA LEU A 133 -5.74 -3.68 14.95
C LEU A 133 -4.86 -2.67 14.19
N LYS A 134 -3.80 -2.15 14.82
CA LYS A 134 -2.89 -1.17 14.21
C LYS A 134 -2.09 -1.70 13.03
N ASN A 135 -1.91 -3.02 12.95
CA ASN A 135 -1.17 -3.64 11.87
C ASN A 135 -1.87 -4.92 11.41
N ILE A 136 -1.92 -5.13 10.11
CA ILE A 136 -2.29 -6.39 9.47
C ILE A 136 -1.03 -7.00 8.87
N TYR A 137 -0.82 -8.28 9.16
CA TYR A 137 0.29 -9.05 8.65
C TYR A 137 -0.23 -10.18 7.77
N LEU A 138 0.24 -10.23 6.53
CA LEU A 138 -0.13 -11.26 5.56
C LEU A 138 1.10 -12.12 5.28
N PHE A 139 1.00 -13.40 5.56
CA PHE A 139 2.07 -14.36 5.36
C PHE A 139 1.70 -15.27 4.20
N PHE A 140 2.61 -15.44 3.26
CA PHE A 140 2.44 -16.31 2.09
C PHE A 140 3.79 -16.72 1.53
N SER A 141 3.87 -17.89 0.92
CA SER A 141 5.08 -18.32 0.20
C SER A 141 4.90 -18.10 -1.30
N TYR A 142 5.93 -17.62 -1.98
CA TYR A 142 5.98 -17.47 -3.44
C TYR A 142 7.37 -17.87 -3.94
N ALA A 143 7.42 -18.65 -5.05
CA ALA A 143 8.68 -19.17 -5.60
C ALA A 143 9.62 -19.79 -4.55
N SER A 144 9.06 -20.58 -3.62
CA SER A 144 9.79 -21.25 -2.51
C SER A 144 10.43 -20.30 -1.49
N VAL A 145 10.05 -19.03 -1.48
CA VAL A 145 10.44 -18.04 -0.46
C VAL A 145 9.21 -17.65 0.36
N ASP A 146 9.35 -17.58 1.68
CA ASP A 146 8.30 -17.06 2.56
C ASP A 146 8.34 -15.54 2.61
N TYR A 147 7.18 -14.92 2.45
CA TYR A 147 6.98 -13.48 2.51
C TYR A 147 6.03 -13.10 3.64
N LYS A 148 6.25 -11.89 4.15
CA LYS A 148 5.41 -11.20 5.10
C LYS A 148 5.12 -9.82 4.53
N LEU A 149 3.86 -9.54 4.24
CA LEU A 149 3.37 -8.20 3.95
C LEU A 149 2.86 -7.58 5.25
N GLU A 150 3.25 -6.36 5.52
CA GLU A 150 2.85 -5.60 6.69
C GLU A 150 2.14 -4.32 6.24
N ILE A 151 0.89 -4.18 6.65
CA ILE A 151 0.02 -3.04 6.39
C ILE A 151 -0.26 -2.38 7.72
N THR A 152 0.14 -1.13 7.85
CA THR A 152 -0.19 -0.30 9.01
C THR A 152 -1.55 0.34 8.80
N LEU A 153 -2.38 0.26 9.83
CA LEU A 153 -3.72 0.84 9.86
C LEU A 153 -3.78 1.96 10.91
N GLU A 154 -4.52 2.99 10.55
CA GLU A 154 -4.84 4.15 11.38
C GLU A 154 -6.35 4.20 11.61
N ASN A 155 -6.80 4.95 12.61
CA ASN A 155 -8.21 4.98 12.99
C ASN A 155 -9.13 5.53 11.87
N ASP A 156 -8.59 6.32 10.96
CA ASP A 156 -9.24 6.89 9.77
C ASP A 156 -8.97 6.08 8.49
N SER A 157 -8.33 4.91 8.60
CA SER A 157 -8.16 4.01 7.45
C SER A 157 -9.52 3.63 6.86
N GLN A 158 -9.65 3.76 5.54
CA GLN A 158 -10.87 3.40 4.82
C GLN A 158 -10.92 1.89 4.61
N ILE A 159 -11.86 1.25 5.31
CA ILE A 159 -12.03 -0.19 5.30
C ILE A 159 -13.48 -0.49 4.93
N GLU A 160 -13.70 -1.34 3.94
CA GLU A 160 -15.03 -1.71 3.48
C GLU A 160 -15.20 -3.22 3.51
N LEU A 161 -16.27 -3.70 4.15
CA LEU A 161 -16.68 -5.08 4.06
C LEU A 161 -17.80 -5.21 3.02
N ARG A 162 -17.50 -5.89 1.90
CA ARG A 162 -18.44 -6.15 0.81
C ARG A 162 -19.03 -7.54 0.91
N ARG A 163 -20.35 -7.65 0.78
CA ARG A 163 -21.10 -8.91 0.75
C ARG A 163 -21.93 -9.01 -0.54
N PRO A 164 -21.41 -9.68 -1.57
CA PRO A 164 -22.14 -9.85 -2.81
C PRO A 164 -23.40 -10.70 -2.62
N HIS A 165 -24.50 -10.27 -3.24
CA HIS A 165 -25.77 -10.98 -3.19
C HIS A 165 -25.62 -12.41 -3.75
N GLY A 166 -26.12 -13.40 -3.01
CA GLY A 166 -26.09 -14.80 -3.43
C GLY A 166 -24.71 -15.48 -3.33
N GLN A 167 -23.69 -14.81 -2.79
CA GLN A 167 -22.37 -15.40 -2.55
C GLN A 167 -22.09 -15.53 -1.05
N LEU A 168 -21.47 -16.64 -0.65
CA LEU A 168 -21.02 -16.85 0.74
C LEU A 168 -19.68 -16.15 1.04
N THR A 169 -18.95 -15.78 -0.01
CA THR A 169 -17.65 -15.13 0.06
C THR A 169 -17.82 -13.65 0.42
N LYS A 170 -17.00 -13.17 1.36
CA LYS A 170 -16.98 -11.75 1.74
C LYS A 170 -15.66 -11.14 1.27
N PHE A 171 -15.68 -9.86 0.95
CA PHE A 171 -14.47 -9.15 0.54
C PHE A 171 -14.19 -8.03 1.54
N LEU A 172 -13.02 -8.07 2.18
CA LEU A 172 -12.54 -6.98 3.02
C LEU A 172 -11.59 -6.10 2.19
N LEU A 173 -12.07 -4.92 1.85
CA LEU A 173 -11.31 -3.91 1.14
C LEU A 173 -10.61 -2.99 2.14
N ILE A 174 -9.32 -2.76 1.94
CA ILE A 174 -8.50 -1.87 2.76
C ILE A 174 -7.81 -0.92 1.80
N GLN A 175 -8.14 0.36 1.88
CA GLN A 175 -7.43 1.40 1.15
C GLN A 175 -6.05 1.60 1.78
N LEU A 176 -5.00 1.57 0.96
CA LEU A 176 -3.63 1.72 1.43
C LEU A 176 -3.23 3.20 1.45
N LEU A 177 -2.69 3.66 2.58
CA LEU A 177 -2.06 4.98 2.70
C LEU A 177 -0.70 5.02 2.00
N GLY A 178 0.01 3.88 1.92
CA GLY A 178 1.29 3.74 1.22
C GLY A 178 1.53 2.30 0.76
N ALA A 179 2.63 2.09 0.02
CA ALA A 179 3.01 0.75 -0.41
C ALA A 179 3.20 -0.17 0.81
N PRO A 180 2.63 -1.39 0.82
CA PRO A 180 2.76 -2.29 1.96
C PRO A 180 4.22 -2.68 2.18
N ARG A 181 4.63 -2.83 3.45
CA ARG A 181 5.99 -3.22 3.78
C ARG A 181 6.18 -4.70 3.48
N LEU A 182 7.07 -5.00 2.55
CA LEU A 182 7.39 -6.37 2.18
C LEU A 182 8.64 -6.87 2.89
N LEU A 183 8.53 -8.03 3.53
CA LEU A 183 9.64 -8.77 4.11
C LEU A 183 9.70 -10.16 3.47
N LYS A 184 10.92 -10.68 3.30
CA LYS A 184 11.18 -12.06 2.89
C LYS A 184 11.92 -12.80 4.00
N LYS A 185 11.72 -14.10 4.12
CA LYS A 185 12.42 -14.93 5.09
C LYS A 185 13.73 -15.43 4.49
N ALA A 186 14.85 -15.08 5.10
CA ALA A 186 16.18 -15.52 4.73
C ALA A 186 16.88 -16.10 5.96
N SER A 187 17.39 -17.33 5.86
CA SER A 187 18.09 -18.02 6.97
C SER A 187 17.31 -18.02 8.29
N GLY A 188 15.98 -18.15 8.22
CA GLY A 188 15.09 -18.16 9.39
C GLY A 188 14.70 -16.78 9.94
N GLN A 189 15.27 -15.68 9.42
CA GLN A 189 14.95 -14.31 9.84
C GLN A 189 14.15 -13.56 8.77
N TRP A 190 13.30 -12.64 9.21
CA TRP A 190 12.59 -11.71 8.31
C TRP A 190 13.52 -10.55 7.96
N VAL A 191 13.86 -10.45 6.68
CA VAL A 191 14.64 -9.34 6.11
C VAL A 191 13.78 -8.55 5.14
N ARG A 192 14.11 -7.28 4.93
CA ARG A 192 13.37 -6.44 3.96
C ARG A 192 13.41 -7.10 2.58
N GLY A 193 12.24 -7.26 1.98
CA GLY A 193 12.09 -7.76 0.62
C GLY A 193 11.92 -6.61 -0.36
N VAL A 194 12.45 -6.78 -1.57
CA VAL A 194 12.09 -5.98 -2.74
C VAL A 194 10.92 -6.67 -3.47
N GLY A 195 10.12 -5.91 -4.21
CA GLY A 195 8.97 -6.43 -4.95
C GLY A 195 9.39 -7.59 -5.87
N PHE A 196 8.81 -8.78 -5.64
CA PHE A 196 9.04 -9.98 -6.46
C PHE A 196 7.91 -10.22 -7.48
N THR A 197 6.88 -9.38 -7.44
CA THR A 197 5.73 -9.48 -8.35
C THR A 197 6.12 -8.90 -9.72
N PRO A 198 5.61 -9.48 -10.83
CA PRO A 198 5.79 -8.88 -12.16
C PRO A 198 5.42 -7.40 -12.12
N SER A 199 6.21 -6.53 -12.74
CA SER A 199 5.98 -5.07 -12.79
C SER A 199 5.84 -4.33 -11.44
N CYS A 200 6.18 -4.95 -10.30
CA CYS A 200 6.04 -4.34 -8.96
C CYS A 200 4.58 -4.11 -8.48
N CYS A 201 3.63 -5.00 -8.81
CA CYS A 201 2.21 -4.89 -8.41
C CYS A 201 1.97 -4.56 -6.92
N ILE A 202 2.84 -5.05 -6.01
CA ILE A 202 2.76 -4.73 -4.56
C ILE A 202 2.91 -3.22 -4.30
N GLY A 203 3.88 -2.57 -4.95
CA GLY A 203 4.09 -1.13 -4.84
C GLY A 203 3.05 -0.31 -5.60
N GLN A 204 2.48 -0.86 -6.67
CA GLN A 204 1.44 -0.22 -7.48
C GLN A 204 0.06 -0.19 -6.82
N SER A 205 -0.19 -1.12 -5.89
CA SER A 205 -1.51 -1.30 -5.29
C SER A 205 -1.90 -0.10 -4.43
N SER A 206 -3.03 0.52 -4.74
CA SER A 206 -3.65 1.54 -3.89
C SER A 206 -4.54 0.93 -2.81
N ALA A 207 -4.92 -0.34 -2.95
CA ALA A 207 -5.79 -1.04 -2.04
C ALA A 207 -5.48 -2.53 -2.01
N VAL A 208 -5.82 -3.16 -0.90
CA VAL A 208 -5.78 -4.61 -0.69
C VAL A 208 -7.21 -5.10 -0.57
N CYS A 209 -7.55 -6.15 -1.30
CA CYS A 209 -8.82 -6.85 -1.16
C CYS A 209 -8.56 -8.26 -0.63
N LEU A 210 -9.13 -8.58 0.53
CA LEU A 210 -9.08 -9.92 1.11
C LEU A 210 -10.38 -10.63 0.79
N GLU A 211 -10.31 -11.63 -0.06
CA GLU A 211 -11.39 -12.56 -0.29
C GLU A 211 -11.41 -13.59 0.85
N LEU A 212 -12.44 -13.46 1.67
CA LEU A 212 -12.64 -14.22 2.90
C LEU A 212 -13.52 -15.43 2.59
N LEU A 213 -12.96 -16.61 2.80
CA LEU A 213 -13.71 -17.85 2.67
C LEU A 213 -14.84 -17.91 3.71
N PRO A 214 -15.92 -18.65 3.41
CA PRO A 214 -17.01 -18.87 4.34
C PRO A 214 -16.47 -19.51 5.62
N GLY A 215 -16.40 -18.74 6.70
CA GLY A 215 -15.86 -19.24 7.96
C GLY A 215 -14.90 -18.29 8.67
N CYS A 216 -14.23 -17.40 7.93
CA CYS A 216 -13.32 -16.42 8.50
C CYS A 216 -14.08 -15.46 9.42
N GLU A 217 -13.70 -15.44 10.70
CA GLU A 217 -14.20 -14.47 11.66
C GLU A 217 -13.35 -13.21 11.59
N LEU A 218 -13.99 -12.09 11.28
CA LEU A 218 -13.35 -10.79 11.29
C LEU A 218 -13.32 -10.23 12.72
N PRO A 219 -12.25 -9.51 13.10
CA PRO A 219 -12.30 -8.64 14.27
C PRO A 219 -13.47 -7.65 14.20
N ASN A 220 -13.85 -7.07 15.34
CA ASN A 220 -14.81 -5.99 15.37
C ASN A 220 -14.20 -4.68 14.83
N LEU A 221 -14.14 -4.57 13.50
CA LEU A 221 -13.57 -3.42 12.79
C LEU A 221 -14.39 -2.14 13.01
N ARG A 222 -15.72 -2.27 13.14
CA ARG A 222 -16.64 -1.13 13.34
C ARG A 222 -16.30 -0.30 14.58
N LYS A 223 -15.80 -0.93 15.65
CA LYS A 223 -15.41 -0.21 16.88
C LYS A 223 -14.03 0.45 16.79
N SER A 224 -13.18 0.02 15.86
CA SER A 224 -11.79 0.43 15.77
C SER A 224 -11.51 1.45 14.68
N PHE A 225 -12.38 1.54 13.65
CA PHE A 225 -12.14 2.37 12.48
C PHE A 225 -13.34 3.28 12.17
N ILE A 226 -13.10 4.59 12.09
CA ILE A 226 -14.11 5.64 11.90
C ILE A 226 -14.73 5.56 10.50
N HIS A 227 -13.93 5.19 9.51
CA HIS A 227 -14.35 5.06 8.11
C HIS A 227 -14.62 3.62 7.68
N TYR A 228 -15.00 2.76 8.64
CA TYR A 228 -15.46 1.41 8.34
C TYR A 228 -16.88 1.42 7.78
N LYS A 229 -17.06 0.83 6.59
CA LYS A 229 -18.37 0.67 5.94
C LYS A 229 -18.67 -0.79 5.64
N GLU A 230 -19.95 -1.13 5.65
CA GLU A 230 -20.44 -2.42 5.18
C GLU A 230 -21.42 -2.18 4.04
N HIS A 231 -21.24 -2.92 2.94
CA HIS A 231 -22.12 -2.82 1.79
C HIS A 231 -22.55 -4.21 1.35
N ASP A 232 -23.87 -4.37 1.23
CA ASP A 232 -24.49 -5.51 0.59
C ASP A 232 -24.89 -5.06 -0.82
N GLY A 233 -24.39 -5.74 -1.85
CA GLY A 233 -24.47 -5.21 -3.21
C GLY A 233 -23.56 -5.96 -4.18
N PRO A 234 -23.74 -5.80 -5.50
CA PRO A 234 -22.83 -6.39 -6.46
C PRO A 234 -21.40 -5.89 -6.22
N PHE A 235 -20.44 -6.78 -6.39
CA PHE A 235 -19.02 -6.46 -6.32
C PHE A 235 -18.26 -7.37 -7.28
N VAL A 236 -17.45 -6.77 -8.14
CA VAL A 236 -16.75 -7.45 -9.23
C VAL A 236 -15.24 -7.25 -9.06
N LEU A 237 -14.50 -8.35 -9.11
CA LEU A 237 -13.05 -8.35 -9.27
C LEU A 237 -12.73 -8.49 -10.76
N GLU A 238 -12.13 -7.44 -11.35
CA GLU A 238 -11.69 -7.46 -12.74
C GLU A 238 -10.18 -7.62 -12.80
N ARG A 239 -9.70 -8.51 -13.68
CA ARG A 239 -8.26 -8.67 -13.90
C ARG A 239 -7.78 -7.51 -14.77
N ALA A 240 -6.74 -6.81 -14.32
CA ALA A 240 -6.24 -5.65 -15.04
C ALA A 240 -5.47 -6.08 -16.31
N ASP A 241 -6.15 -6.10 -17.45
CA ASP A 241 -5.49 -5.99 -18.75
C ASP A 241 -5.40 -4.50 -19.10
N ALA A 242 -4.22 -3.91 -18.93
CA ALA A 242 -3.81 -2.57 -19.36
C ALA A 242 -4.78 -1.39 -19.11
N ALA A 243 -4.31 -0.44 -18.28
CA ALA A 243 -4.77 0.95 -18.14
C ALA A 243 -6.24 1.16 -17.69
N ILE A 244 -6.42 1.56 -16.43
CA ILE A 244 -7.73 1.98 -15.92
C ILE A 244 -7.70 3.44 -15.48
N ASN A 245 -8.49 4.25 -16.20
CA ASN A 245 -8.86 5.61 -15.88
C ASN A 245 -9.72 5.64 -14.61
N SER A 246 -9.24 6.32 -13.56
CA SER A 246 -10.04 6.59 -12.36
C SER A 246 -10.51 8.05 -12.36
N THR A 247 -11.83 8.25 -12.32
CA THR A 247 -12.50 9.54 -12.18
C THR A 247 -12.37 10.07 -10.74
N ASN A 248 -11.55 11.11 -10.54
CA ASN A 248 -11.32 11.75 -9.23
C ASN A 248 -12.46 12.73 -8.83
N MET A 249 -12.98 12.57 -7.61
CA MET A 249 -13.85 13.52 -6.90
C MET A 249 -13.03 14.71 -6.38
N VAL A 250 -13.33 15.94 -6.82
CA VAL A 250 -12.60 17.15 -6.43
C VAL A 250 -13.54 18.13 -5.75
N LYS A 251 -13.22 18.54 -4.51
CA LYS A 251 -14.00 19.51 -3.71
C LYS A 251 -13.68 20.98 -3.97
N THR A 252 -12.56 21.25 -4.61
CA THR A 252 -12.02 22.60 -4.78
C THR A 252 -11.96 22.96 -6.26
N ILE A 253 -12.48 24.13 -6.61
CA ILE A 253 -12.45 24.63 -7.99
C ILE A 253 -11.78 26.00 -8.07
N ARG A 254 -11.27 26.32 -9.24
CA ARG A 254 -10.80 27.64 -9.61
C ARG A 254 -11.79 28.28 -10.56
N LEU A 255 -12.27 29.45 -10.17
CA LEU A 255 -13.10 30.31 -11.00
C LEU A 255 -12.25 31.42 -11.60
N HIS A 256 -12.39 31.63 -12.89
CA HIS A 256 -11.71 32.66 -13.66
C HIS A 256 -12.73 33.55 -14.36
N GLY A 257 -12.48 34.86 -14.36
CA GLY A 257 -13.23 35.78 -15.21
C GLY A 257 -13.98 36.88 -14.48
N PHE A 258 -13.75 37.07 -13.18
CA PHE A 258 -14.36 38.14 -12.41
C PHE A 258 -13.89 39.52 -12.95
N PRO A 259 -14.82 40.48 -13.13
CA PRO A 259 -14.50 41.79 -13.70
C PRO A 259 -13.62 42.64 -12.78
N SER A 260 -13.72 42.44 -11.47
CA SER A 260 -12.96 43.11 -10.41
C SER A 260 -12.52 42.12 -9.33
N ILE A 261 -11.67 42.58 -8.41
CA ILE A 261 -11.35 41.83 -7.19
C ILE A 261 -12.61 41.87 -6.30
N GLU A 262 -13.29 40.72 -6.19
CA GLU A 262 -14.49 40.56 -5.36
C GLU A 262 -14.12 40.20 -3.91
N SER A 263 -15.06 40.37 -2.98
CA SER A 263 -14.86 39.88 -1.61
C SER A 263 -15.19 38.37 -1.53
N PRO A 264 -14.57 37.63 -0.58
CA PRO A 264 -14.91 36.22 -0.33
C PRO A 264 -16.41 36.00 -0.07
N GLU A 265 -17.07 36.94 0.61
CA GLU A 265 -18.49 36.88 0.95
C GLU A 265 -19.37 37.01 -0.30
N ALA A 266 -19.03 37.90 -1.24
CA ALA A 266 -19.77 38.08 -2.48
C ALA A 266 -19.67 36.85 -3.40
N VAL A 267 -18.49 36.23 -3.50
CA VAL A 267 -18.29 34.98 -4.26
C VAL A 267 -19.02 33.81 -3.59
N THR A 268 -19.05 33.78 -2.26
CA THR A 268 -19.80 32.78 -1.49
C THR A 268 -21.29 32.90 -1.77
N GLU A 269 -21.87 34.08 -1.58
CA GLU A 269 -23.30 34.33 -1.81
C GLU A 269 -23.70 33.96 -3.25
N PHE A 270 -22.91 34.38 -4.23
CA PHE A 270 -23.12 34.05 -5.64
C PHE A 270 -23.16 32.55 -5.93
N LEU A 271 -22.21 31.77 -5.39
CA LEU A 271 -22.16 30.32 -5.67
C LEU A 271 -23.26 29.57 -4.94
N GLU A 272 -23.61 30.01 -3.74
CA GLU A 272 -24.68 29.43 -2.93
C GLU A 272 -26.08 29.67 -3.51
N GLU A 273 -26.25 30.57 -4.49
CA GLU A 273 -27.47 30.63 -5.31
C GLU A 273 -27.69 29.36 -6.15
N TYR A 274 -26.61 28.71 -6.58
CA TYR A 274 -26.65 27.50 -7.41
C TYR A 274 -26.56 26.22 -6.60
N THR A 275 -25.76 26.23 -5.53
CA THR A 275 -25.46 25.03 -4.73
C THR A 275 -26.27 24.94 -3.44
N GLY A 276 -26.87 26.05 -2.98
CA GLY A 276 -27.60 26.16 -1.72
C GLY A 276 -26.76 26.81 -0.61
N LYS A 277 -27.43 27.36 0.42
CA LYS A 277 -26.77 28.04 1.54
C LYS A 277 -25.85 27.11 2.34
N ALA A 278 -24.73 27.64 2.82
CA ALA A 278 -23.70 26.94 3.59
C ALA A 278 -23.03 25.76 2.85
N THR A 279 -22.90 25.84 1.53
CA THR A 279 -22.22 24.83 0.71
C THR A 279 -20.78 25.18 0.39
N VAL A 280 -20.41 26.46 0.49
CA VAL A 280 -19.04 26.94 0.34
C VAL A 280 -18.35 26.94 1.70
N SER A 281 -17.20 26.28 1.81
CA SER A 281 -16.43 26.21 3.06
C SER A 281 -15.34 27.27 3.14
N ASP A 282 -14.70 27.60 2.02
CA ASP A 282 -13.65 28.62 1.96
C ASP A 282 -13.58 29.28 0.58
N VAL A 283 -13.19 30.55 0.56
CA VAL A 283 -12.97 31.33 -0.67
C VAL A 283 -11.70 32.14 -0.56
N GLN A 284 -10.77 31.87 -1.46
CA GLN A 284 -9.55 32.64 -1.64
C GLN A 284 -9.61 33.47 -2.93
N ILE A 285 -9.56 34.78 -2.79
CA ILE A 285 -9.54 35.71 -3.93
C ILE A 285 -8.12 35.88 -4.45
N LEU A 286 -7.95 35.79 -5.76
CA LEU A 286 -6.69 35.95 -6.46
C LEU A 286 -6.74 37.21 -7.33
N PRO A 287 -5.87 38.21 -7.07
CA PRO A 287 -5.81 39.41 -7.90
C PRO A 287 -5.38 39.05 -9.33
N PRO A 288 -5.76 39.88 -10.32
CA PRO A 288 -5.35 39.68 -11.70
C PRO A 288 -3.82 39.75 -11.83
N LYS A 289 -3.25 38.87 -12.67
CA LYS A 289 -1.78 38.76 -12.86
C LYS A 289 -1.15 39.98 -13.54
N ASP A 290 -1.92 40.69 -14.34
CA ASP A 290 -1.54 41.91 -15.03
C ASP A 290 -2.77 42.79 -15.29
N VAL A 291 -2.56 44.03 -15.75
CA VAL A 291 -3.61 45.04 -15.98
C VAL A 291 -4.67 44.59 -17.00
N LYS A 292 -4.38 43.56 -17.81
CA LYS A 292 -5.29 43.01 -18.82
C LYS A 292 -5.98 41.72 -18.38
N SER A 293 -5.58 41.15 -17.24
CA SER A 293 -6.14 39.91 -16.70
C SER A 293 -7.37 40.20 -15.84
N ARG A 294 -8.27 39.22 -15.79
CA ARG A 294 -9.42 39.22 -14.88
C ARG A 294 -9.07 38.57 -13.56
N ALA A 295 -9.76 38.97 -12.49
CA ALA A 295 -9.58 38.35 -11.18
C ALA A 295 -10.06 36.89 -11.20
N SER A 296 -9.56 36.10 -10.25
CA SER A 296 -9.91 34.69 -10.09
C SER A 296 -10.22 34.40 -8.63
N ALA A 297 -10.95 33.32 -8.37
CA ALA A 297 -11.18 32.82 -7.02
C ALA A 297 -10.85 31.32 -6.96
N ILE A 298 -10.32 30.87 -5.84
CA ILE A 298 -10.27 29.46 -5.47
C ILE A 298 -11.38 29.24 -4.45
N VAL A 299 -12.22 28.26 -4.70
CA VAL A 299 -13.40 27.98 -3.89
C VAL A 299 -13.35 26.53 -3.44
N GLU A 300 -13.46 26.32 -2.14
CA GLU A 300 -13.63 25.00 -1.54
C GLU A 300 -15.10 24.82 -1.13
N PHE A 301 -15.67 23.67 -1.53
CA PHE A 301 -17.01 23.28 -1.12
C PHE A 301 -16.94 22.27 0.02
N THR A 302 -17.99 22.25 0.84
CA THR A 302 -18.17 21.26 1.91
C THR A 302 -18.19 19.82 1.35
N HIS A 303 -18.82 19.62 0.19
CA HIS A 303 -18.90 18.34 -0.53
C HIS A 303 -18.53 18.48 -2.02
N ALA A 304 -18.01 17.39 -2.61
CA ALA A 304 -17.50 17.40 -4.00
C ALA A 304 -18.61 17.54 -5.04
N GLU A 305 -19.82 17.10 -4.71
CA GLU A 305 -20.99 17.19 -5.58
C GLU A 305 -21.35 18.63 -5.98
N TYR A 306 -21.07 19.61 -5.11
CA TYR A 306 -21.31 21.02 -5.41
C TYR A 306 -20.34 21.56 -6.49
N ALA A 307 -19.11 21.06 -6.53
CA ALA A 307 -18.19 21.37 -7.62
C ALA A 307 -18.68 20.77 -8.95
N ASP A 308 -19.31 19.59 -8.90
CA ASP A 308 -19.90 18.94 -10.08
C ASP A 308 -21.18 19.64 -10.57
N VAL A 309 -21.81 20.51 -9.76
CA VAL A 309 -22.89 21.41 -10.22
C VAL A 309 -22.30 22.63 -10.96
N ILE A 310 -21.25 23.24 -10.43
CA ILE A 310 -20.71 24.51 -10.94
C ILE A 310 -19.90 24.33 -12.23
N ILE A 311 -19.11 23.25 -12.35
CA ILE A 311 -18.23 23.04 -13.50
C ILE A 311 -19.02 22.95 -14.83
N PRO A 312 -20.06 22.11 -14.95
CA PRO A 312 -20.86 22.04 -16.17
C PRO A 312 -21.53 23.37 -16.53
N LEU A 313 -22.00 24.13 -15.54
CA LEU A 313 -22.60 25.45 -15.77
C LEU A 313 -21.59 26.44 -16.36
N ALA A 314 -20.33 26.39 -15.93
CA ALA A 314 -19.28 27.21 -16.49
C ALA A 314 -18.87 26.77 -17.90
N ASP A 315 -18.79 25.46 -18.15
CA ASP A 315 -18.45 24.89 -19.46
C ASP A 315 -19.51 25.24 -20.52
N ASP A 316 -20.79 25.19 -20.12
CA ASP A 316 -21.93 25.61 -20.94
C ASP A 316 -22.10 27.13 -21.04
N ARG A 317 -21.19 27.92 -20.43
CA ARG A 317 -21.26 29.40 -20.36
C ARG A 317 -22.55 29.93 -19.75
N ARG A 318 -23.11 29.21 -18.78
CA ARG A 318 -24.30 29.58 -18.01
C ARG A 318 -23.98 30.20 -16.66
N LEU A 319 -22.73 30.13 -16.21
CA LEU A 319 -22.26 30.76 -14.98
C LEU A 319 -21.85 32.22 -15.25
N TRP A 320 -22.72 33.18 -14.95
CA TRP A 320 -22.49 34.62 -15.18
C TRP A 320 -22.39 35.38 -13.86
N TYR A 321 -21.38 36.24 -13.75
CA TYR A 321 -21.21 37.19 -12.66
C TYR A 321 -21.22 38.61 -13.23
N GLY A 322 -22.34 39.32 -13.05
CA GLY A 322 -22.63 40.55 -13.79
C GLY A 322 -22.58 40.31 -15.30
N ASP A 323 -21.83 41.15 -16.02
CA ASP A 323 -21.67 41.05 -17.48
C ASP A 323 -20.51 40.12 -17.91
N SER A 324 -19.99 39.30 -17.00
CA SER A 324 -18.86 38.41 -17.24
C SER A 324 -19.21 36.94 -17.02
N TYR A 325 -19.08 36.13 -18.07
CA TYR A 325 -19.15 34.69 -17.93
C TYR A 325 -17.88 34.17 -17.23
N LEU A 326 -18.06 33.24 -16.30
CA LEU A 326 -16.98 32.63 -15.54
C LEU A 326 -16.58 31.29 -16.16
N LYS A 327 -15.30 30.95 -16.04
CA LYS A 327 -14.77 29.62 -16.34
C LYS A 327 -14.42 28.93 -15.04
N ALA A 328 -14.88 27.70 -14.88
CA ALA A 328 -14.53 26.85 -13.74
C ALA A 328 -13.54 25.77 -14.17
N ARG A 329 -12.57 25.46 -13.32
CA ARG A 329 -11.69 24.31 -13.48
C ARG A 329 -11.49 23.65 -12.13
N LYS A 330 -11.35 22.34 -12.09
CA LYS A 330 -10.92 21.63 -10.88
C LYS A 330 -9.59 22.22 -10.39
N GLN A 331 -9.54 22.71 -9.16
CA GLN A 331 -8.31 23.24 -8.56
C GLN A 331 -7.44 22.03 -8.21
N LYS A 332 -6.27 21.94 -8.83
CA LYS A 332 -5.23 21.01 -8.37
C LYS A 332 -4.78 21.52 -6.99
N LEU A 333 -4.85 20.66 -5.98
CA LEU A 333 -4.39 20.94 -4.62
C LEU A 333 -2.89 21.25 -4.66
N GLU A 334 -2.52 22.52 -4.76
CA GLU A 334 -1.13 22.97 -4.87
C GLU A 334 -0.91 24.28 -4.09
N ASN A 335 -1.32 24.30 -2.82
CA ASN A 335 -0.77 25.24 -1.83
C ASN A 335 0.52 24.62 -1.28
N PHE A 336 1.65 24.97 -1.89
CA PHE A 336 2.97 24.54 -1.42
C PHE A 336 3.59 25.64 -0.57
N GLU A 337 4.09 25.29 0.62
CA GLU A 337 4.75 26.25 1.51
C GLU A 337 6.17 26.56 1.05
N HIS A 338 6.85 25.58 0.44
CA HIS A 338 8.24 25.70 0.01
C HIS A 338 8.44 24.97 -1.33
N ASN A 339 9.23 25.58 -2.23
CA ASN A 339 9.59 25.05 -3.54
C ASN A 339 11.11 25.14 -3.72
N MET A 340 11.72 24.05 -4.17
CA MET A 340 13.11 23.99 -4.59
C MET A 340 13.14 23.57 -6.05
N GLU A 341 13.94 24.23 -6.87
CA GLU A 341 14.00 23.99 -8.32
C GLU A 341 15.41 23.59 -8.75
N LEU A 342 15.50 22.98 -9.94
CA LEU A 342 16.75 22.52 -10.53
C LEU A 342 17.48 21.51 -9.62
N ILE A 343 16.71 20.67 -8.94
CA ILE A 343 17.23 19.60 -8.10
C ILE A 343 17.52 18.39 -8.98
N LYS A 344 18.61 17.70 -8.69
CA LYS A 344 18.89 16.40 -9.30
C LYS A 344 18.49 15.31 -8.31
N LEU A 345 17.61 14.43 -8.78
CA LEU A 345 17.01 13.36 -8.00
C LEU A 345 17.73 12.05 -8.30
N HIS A 346 18.23 11.40 -7.26
CA HIS A 346 18.80 10.06 -7.31
C HIS A 346 17.88 9.10 -6.54
N SER A 347 17.37 8.10 -7.22
CA SER A 347 16.63 7.00 -6.60
C SER A 347 17.58 5.83 -6.37
N GLY A 348 17.61 5.29 -5.15
CA GLY A 348 18.51 4.19 -4.82
C GLY A 348 18.40 3.69 -3.38
N PHE A 349 19.52 3.26 -2.84
CA PHE A 349 19.60 2.76 -1.46
C PHE A 349 20.98 3.01 -0.85
N LEU A 350 21.02 3.12 0.47
CA LEU A 350 22.27 3.20 1.23
C LEU A 350 22.93 1.82 1.28
N THR A 351 24.21 1.76 0.92
CA THR A 351 25.08 0.59 1.17
C THR A 351 25.84 0.73 2.49
N SER A 352 26.09 1.95 2.93
CA SER A 352 26.62 2.29 4.26
C SER A 352 26.15 3.70 4.67
N GLU A 353 26.55 4.19 5.85
CA GLU A 353 26.20 5.57 6.27
C GLU A 353 26.82 6.65 5.36
N GLU A 354 27.92 6.32 4.66
CA GLU A 354 28.64 7.27 3.79
C GLU A 354 28.45 6.99 2.28
N HIS A 355 27.87 5.84 1.91
CA HIS A 355 27.75 5.42 0.51
C HIS A 355 26.28 5.19 0.12
N PHE A 356 25.88 5.85 -0.96
CA PHE A 356 24.58 5.72 -1.59
C PHE A 356 24.72 5.12 -2.99
N SER A 357 24.06 3.99 -3.21
CA SER A 357 24.01 3.31 -4.50
C SER A 357 22.83 3.83 -5.31
N VAL A 358 23.13 4.45 -6.46
CA VAL A 358 22.19 5.13 -7.34
C VAL A 358 21.70 4.16 -8.41
N LEU A 359 20.39 3.90 -8.45
CA LEU A 359 19.75 3.04 -9.46
C LEU A 359 19.20 3.83 -10.64
N TRP A 360 18.72 5.05 -10.38
CA TRP A 360 18.18 5.92 -11.41
C TRP A 360 18.36 7.38 -11.03
N THR A 361 18.59 8.22 -12.04
CA THR A 361 18.82 9.65 -11.86
C THR A 361 18.00 10.46 -12.86
N THR A 362 17.42 11.57 -12.41
CA THR A 362 16.86 12.60 -13.28
C THR A 362 17.26 13.98 -12.78
N SER A 363 17.38 14.92 -13.71
CA SER A 363 17.66 16.33 -13.43
C SER A 363 16.38 17.17 -13.51
N ASP A 364 16.52 18.47 -13.27
CA ASP A 364 15.44 19.46 -13.42
C ASP A 364 14.17 19.15 -12.61
N VAL A 365 14.37 18.58 -11.42
CA VAL A 365 13.29 18.25 -10.51
C VAL A 365 12.90 19.48 -9.69
N SER A 366 11.60 19.78 -9.66
CA SER A 366 10.99 20.69 -8.70
C SER A 366 10.51 19.90 -7.49
N VAL A 367 11.00 20.27 -6.31
CA VAL A 367 10.64 19.66 -5.04
C VAL A 367 9.74 20.62 -4.29
N LYS A 368 8.49 20.21 -4.08
CA LYS A 368 7.48 21.03 -3.42
C LYS A 368 7.01 20.37 -2.14
N PHE A 369 6.91 21.14 -1.07
CA PHE A 369 6.42 20.69 0.21
C PHE A 369 4.98 21.15 0.39
N GLY A 370 4.07 20.21 0.65
CA GLY A 370 2.69 20.53 1.02
C GLY A 370 2.63 21.33 2.33
N THR A 371 1.46 21.91 2.62
CA THR A 371 1.23 22.64 3.88
C THR A 371 1.58 21.81 5.10
N ALA A 372 2.25 22.43 6.07
CA ALA A 372 2.83 21.77 7.26
C ALA A 372 3.70 20.54 6.95
N PHE A 373 4.32 20.48 5.76
CA PHE A 373 5.16 19.37 5.30
C PHE A 373 4.42 18.03 5.20
N LYS A 374 3.09 18.07 5.05
CA LYS A 374 2.22 16.89 4.98
C LYS A 374 2.51 15.94 3.83
N ASN A 375 3.20 16.36 2.78
CA ASN A 375 3.64 15.53 1.66
C ASN A 375 4.83 16.22 0.98
N ILE A 376 5.76 15.44 0.44
CA ILE A 376 6.83 15.91 -0.44
C ILE A 376 6.47 15.50 -1.87
N TYR A 377 6.47 16.46 -2.78
CA TYR A 377 6.17 16.25 -4.20
C TYR A 377 7.42 16.50 -5.04
N LEU A 378 7.81 15.53 -5.85
CA LEU A 378 8.90 15.65 -6.81
C LEU A 378 8.29 15.71 -8.21
N LEU A 379 8.39 16.85 -8.87
CA LEU A 379 7.84 17.08 -10.20
C LEU A 379 8.97 17.21 -11.21
N PHE A 380 8.89 16.47 -12.31
CA PHE A 380 9.89 16.50 -13.37
C PHE A 380 9.28 16.06 -14.70
N SER A 381 10.00 16.26 -15.79
CA SER A 381 9.63 15.73 -17.11
C SER A 381 10.59 14.61 -17.49
N PHE A 382 10.06 13.53 -18.06
CA PHE A 382 10.83 12.40 -18.57
C PHE A 382 10.16 11.91 -19.85
N ASP A 383 10.93 11.74 -20.93
CA ASP A 383 10.43 11.37 -22.27
C ASP A 383 9.21 12.21 -22.72
N ASP A 384 9.31 13.53 -22.61
CA ASP A 384 8.26 14.52 -22.94
C ASP A 384 6.94 14.37 -22.14
N VAL A 385 6.95 13.58 -21.07
CA VAL A 385 5.83 13.41 -20.15
C VAL A 385 6.16 14.00 -18.79
N GLU A 386 5.23 14.76 -18.22
CA GLU A 386 5.37 15.31 -16.88
C GLU A 386 4.94 14.28 -15.82
N TYR A 387 5.80 14.06 -14.83
CA TYR A 387 5.62 13.13 -13.72
C TYR A 387 5.57 13.85 -12.37
N LYS A 388 4.90 13.21 -11.41
CA LYS A 388 4.86 13.62 -10.01
C LYS A 388 5.07 12.39 -9.13
N LEU A 389 6.11 12.41 -8.30
CA LEU A 389 6.27 11.49 -7.18
C LEU A 389 5.73 12.15 -5.92
N GLU A 390 4.84 11.45 -5.22
CA GLU A 390 4.31 11.87 -3.93
C GLU A 390 4.88 10.97 -2.82
N ILE A 391 5.55 11.57 -1.86
CA ILE A 391 6.13 10.93 -0.67
C ILE A 391 5.36 11.44 0.53
N SER A 392 4.70 10.54 1.25
CA SER A 392 3.96 10.89 2.46
C SER A 392 4.88 10.87 3.69
N PRO A 393 4.64 11.66 4.74
CA PRO A 393 5.43 11.69 5.97
C PRO A 393 5.52 10.31 6.63
N GLU A 394 4.46 9.53 6.57
CA GLU A 394 4.39 8.16 7.13
C GLU A 394 5.27 7.19 6.33
N SER A 395 5.57 7.53 5.07
CA SER A 395 6.50 6.78 4.24
C SER A 395 7.96 7.18 4.44
N ILE A 396 8.26 8.18 5.27
CA ILE A 396 9.63 8.64 5.55
C ILE A 396 10.09 8.04 6.87
N SER A 397 11.19 7.28 6.85
CA SER A 397 11.81 6.79 8.09
C SER A 397 12.77 7.81 8.70
N GLN A 398 13.48 8.55 7.85
CA GLN A 398 14.50 9.49 8.28
C GLN A 398 14.81 10.48 7.16
N ILE A 399 15.16 11.71 7.55
CA ILE A 399 15.72 12.69 6.63
C ILE A 399 17.12 13.09 7.13
N GLU A 400 18.10 13.06 6.25
CA GLU A 400 19.48 13.42 6.55
C GLU A 400 19.97 14.46 5.55
N LEU A 401 20.44 15.60 6.03
CA LEU A 401 21.19 16.56 5.22
C LEU A 401 22.67 16.24 5.34
N ASN A 402 23.25 15.72 4.26
CA ASN A 402 24.67 15.45 4.15
C ASN A 402 25.37 16.66 3.51
N HIS A 403 26.32 17.23 4.24
CA HIS A 403 27.11 18.38 3.83
C HIS A 403 28.62 18.04 3.90
N PRO A 404 29.18 17.37 2.87
CA PRO A 404 30.60 17.02 2.86
C PRO A 404 31.44 18.29 3.05
N ARG A 405 32.29 18.32 4.09
CA ARG A 405 33.00 19.53 4.60
C ARG A 405 33.31 20.58 3.52
N GLY A 406 32.48 21.63 3.46
CA GLY A 406 32.69 22.81 2.62
C GLY A 406 32.62 22.57 1.11
N GLN A 407 32.18 21.41 0.66
CA GLN A 407 32.01 21.08 -0.76
C GLN A 407 30.53 21.12 -1.15
N PHE A 408 30.30 21.65 -2.35
CA PHE A 408 29.06 21.46 -3.07
C PHE A 408 29.20 20.24 -4.00
N PRO A 409 28.10 19.54 -4.29
CA PRO A 409 26.71 19.82 -3.87
C PRO A 409 26.38 19.32 -2.45
N LYS A 410 25.29 19.84 -1.86
CA LYS A 410 24.70 19.28 -0.62
C LYS A 410 23.73 18.16 -1.01
N PHE A 411 23.58 17.15 -0.15
CA PHE A 411 22.69 16.03 -0.42
C PHE A 411 21.60 15.92 0.65
N LEU A 412 20.34 16.08 0.26
CA LEU A 412 19.21 15.79 1.14
C LEU A 412 18.73 14.36 0.89
N LEU A 413 19.03 13.48 1.83
CA LEU A 413 18.69 12.08 1.79
C LEU A 413 17.39 11.83 2.53
N ILE A 414 16.41 11.27 1.83
CA ILE A 414 15.11 10.89 2.39
C ILE A 414 15.04 9.36 2.35
N GLN A 415 15.16 8.75 3.52
CA GLN A 415 15.04 7.30 3.67
C GLN A 415 13.56 6.92 3.74
N LEU A 416 13.17 5.94 2.94
CA LEU A 416 11.78 5.59 2.72
C LEU A 416 11.41 4.25 3.38
N LEU A 417 10.25 4.21 4.02
CA LEU A 417 9.56 3.02 4.50
C LEU A 417 8.81 2.29 3.37
N GLY A 418 8.34 3.02 2.36
CA GLY A 418 7.67 2.50 1.16
C GLY A 418 7.97 3.36 -0.07
N ALA A 419 7.76 2.80 -1.27
CA ALA A 419 8.04 3.51 -2.53
C ALA A 419 7.14 4.76 -2.69
N PRO A 420 7.63 5.83 -3.34
CA PRO A 420 6.81 6.99 -3.66
C PRO A 420 5.63 6.61 -4.56
N ARG A 421 4.52 7.35 -4.43
CA ARG A 421 3.39 7.21 -5.34
C ARG A 421 3.70 7.95 -6.65
N ILE A 422 3.59 7.26 -7.77
CA ILE A 422 3.93 7.80 -9.09
C ILE A 422 2.66 8.24 -9.81
N PHE A 423 2.71 9.43 -10.42
CA PHE A 423 1.65 9.96 -11.26
C PHE A 423 2.26 10.53 -12.54
N LYS A 424 1.55 10.42 -13.65
CA LYS A 424 1.85 11.13 -14.90
C LYS A 424 0.73 12.09 -15.28
N LYS A 425 1.03 13.12 -16.06
CA LYS A 425 -0.01 13.93 -16.71
C LYS A 425 -0.52 13.22 -17.96
N ASP A 426 -1.85 13.11 -18.07
CA ASP A 426 -2.51 12.65 -19.30
C ASP A 426 -2.63 13.78 -20.34
N SER A 427 -3.17 13.46 -21.52
CA SER A 427 -3.42 14.43 -22.60
C SER A 427 -4.39 15.56 -22.22
N GLN A 428 -5.17 15.37 -21.15
CA GLN A 428 -6.06 16.38 -20.58
C GLN A 428 -5.39 17.15 -19.43
N ASN A 429 -4.07 16.98 -19.25
CA ASN A 429 -3.27 17.62 -18.22
C ASN A 429 -3.76 17.26 -16.80
N ARG A 430 -4.25 16.03 -16.58
CA ARG A 430 -4.68 15.50 -15.27
C ARG A 430 -3.65 14.53 -14.74
N TRP A 431 -3.43 14.56 -13.42
CA TRP A 431 -2.57 13.58 -12.75
C TRP A 431 -3.30 12.24 -12.67
N VAL A 432 -2.79 11.24 -13.37
CA VAL A 432 -3.27 9.86 -13.32
C VAL A 432 -2.19 9.02 -12.66
N ARG A 433 -2.59 8.09 -11.78
CA ARG A 433 -1.65 7.17 -11.14
C ARG A 433 -0.92 6.37 -12.21
N GLU A 434 0.39 6.26 -12.08
CA GLU A 434 1.25 5.56 -13.02
C GLU A 434 2.13 4.55 -12.29
N VAL A 435 2.63 3.57 -13.04
CA VAL A 435 3.60 2.59 -12.60
C VAL A 435 5.02 3.14 -12.67
N ASP A 436 5.99 2.37 -12.18
CA ASP A 436 7.38 2.74 -12.32
C ASP A 436 7.82 2.64 -13.79
N PHE A 437 7.96 3.81 -14.42
CA PHE A 437 8.37 3.96 -15.82
C PHE A 437 9.89 3.81 -16.00
N THR A 438 10.66 3.74 -14.89
CA THR A 438 12.12 3.63 -14.99
C THR A 438 12.52 2.22 -15.44
N PRO A 439 13.65 2.08 -16.17
CA PRO A 439 14.18 0.78 -16.54
C PRO A 439 14.31 -0.14 -15.32
N SER A 440 13.85 -1.40 -15.44
CA SER A 440 13.87 -2.38 -14.34
C SER A 440 13.15 -1.95 -13.06
N CYS A 441 12.27 -0.94 -13.09
CA CYS A 441 11.58 -0.42 -11.91
C CYS A 441 12.52 0.08 -10.80
N CYS A 442 13.51 0.91 -11.15
CA CYS A 442 14.47 1.47 -10.21
C CYS A 442 13.83 2.26 -9.06
N ILE A 443 12.77 3.05 -9.29
CA ILE A 443 12.08 3.81 -8.24
C ILE A 443 11.42 2.85 -7.23
N GLY A 444 10.79 1.78 -7.70
CA GLY A 444 10.15 0.75 -6.87
C GLY A 444 11.16 -0.12 -6.11
N GLN A 445 12.39 -0.27 -6.62
CA GLN A 445 13.49 -0.96 -5.94
C GLN A 445 14.22 -0.06 -4.92
N SER A 446 14.01 1.26 -4.99
CA SER A 446 14.70 2.21 -4.14
C SER A 446 14.16 2.21 -2.72
N SER A 447 15.05 2.23 -1.73
CA SER A 447 14.70 2.39 -0.31
C SER A 447 14.96 3.80 0.21
N ALA A 448 15.50 4.67 -0.65
CA ALA A 448 15.77 6.07 -0.34
C ALA A 448 15.81 6.89 -1.63
N VAL A 449 15.49 8.18 -1.51
CA VAL A 449 15.74 9.17 -2.56
C VAL A 449 16.75 10.19 -2.03
N CYS A 450 17.72 10.54 -2.86
CA CYS A 450 18.75 11.52 -2.55
C CYS A 450 18.60 12.71 -3.50
N LEU A 451 18.44 13.90 -2.93
CA LEU A 451 18.32 15.16 -3.66
C LEU A 451 19.68 15.86 -3.64
N GLU A 452 20.33 15.93 -4.79
CA GLU A 452 21.53 16.73 -5.00
C GLU A 452 21.10 18.19 -5.20
N LEU A 453 21.46 19.03 -4.22
CA LEU A 453 21.00 20.41 -4.11
C LEU A 453 22.00 21.37 -4.77
N PRO A 454 21.51 22.34 -5.58
CA PRO A 454 22.36 23.36 -6.15
C PRO A 454 22.92 24.30 -5.07
N PRO A 455 24.06 24.98 -5.33
CA PRO A 455 24.75 25.74 -4.29
C PRO A 455 23.95 26.85 -3.60
N ARG A 456 22.95 27.38 -4.30
CA ARG A 456 22.07 28.47 -3.85
C ARG A 456 20.69 27.99 -3.42
N CYS A 457 20.48 26.68 -3.26
CA CYS A 457 19.21 26.14 -2.82
C CYS A 457 18.94 26.52 -1.36
N GLU A 458 17.85 27.26 -1.13
CA GLU A 458 17.36 27.52 0.22
C GLU A 458 16.55 26.33 0.70
N LEU A 459 17.01 25.69 1.77
CA LEU A 459 16.28 24.60 2.41
C LEU A 459 15.27 25.16 3.43
N PRO A 460 14.05 24.61 3.50
CA PRO A 460 13.15 24.91 4.60
C PRO A 460 13.77 24.48 5.94
N ASN A 461 13.21 24.96 7.05
CA ASN A 461 13.68 24.57 8.39
C ASN A 461 13.25 23.13 8.74
N LEU A 462 13.88 22.15 8.10
CA LEU A 462 13.54 20.73 8.21
C LEU A 462 13.59 20.20 9.66
N ARG A 463 14.45 20.78 10.52
CA ARG A 463 14.51 20.47 11.95
C ARG A 463 13.20 20.74 12.69
N LYS A 464 12.45 21.76 12.30
CA LYS A 464 11.13 22.07 12.88
C LYS A 464 10.02 21.19 12.32
N CYS A 465 10.25 20.60 11.14
CA CYS A 465 9.23 19.92 10.35
C CYS A 465 9.28 18.40 10.49
N PHE A 466 10.47 17.84 10.76
CA PHE A 466 10.69 16.40 10.88
C PHE A 466 11.47 16.08 12.16
N VAL A 467 10.86 15.26 13.03
CA VAL A 467 11.42 14.90 14.34
C VAL A 467 12.72 14.08 14.22
N ASP A 468 12.83 13.23 13.19
CA ASP A 468 13.99 12.36 12.95
C ASP A 468 14.99 12.95 11.92
N TYR A 469 15.05 14.28 11.80
CA TYR A 469 16.01 14.96 10.93
C TYR A 469 17.44 15.00 11.53
N LYS A 470 18.44 14.70 10.70
CA LYS A 470 19.87 14.80 11.08
C LYS A 470 20.69 15.59 10.06
N GLU A 471 21.78 16.18 10.53
CA GLU A 471 22.80 16.82 9.71
C GLU A 471 24.12 16.09 9.90
N ASN A 472 24.76 15.71 8.80
CA ASN A 472 26.05 15.04 8.79
C ASN A 472 27.04 15.87 7.97
N GLU A 473 28.19 16.19 8.56
CA GLU A 473 29.31 16.85 7.87
C GLU A 473 30.37 15.86 7.35
N GLY A 474 30.05 14.56 7.43
CA GLY A 474 30.91 13.46 7.02
C GLY A 474 31.03 13.34 5.50
N ARG A 475 31.84 12.37 5.05
CA ARG A 475 31.95 12.03 3.63
C ARG A 475 30.63 11.40 3.19
N PHE A 476 30.13 11.80 2.02
CA PHE A 476 28.97 11.18 1.39
C PHE A 476 29.24 10.98 -0.09
N ILE A 477 29.13 9.75 -0.57
CA ILE A 477 29.51 9.33 -1.91
C ILE A 477 28.30 8.72 -2.61
N LEU A 478 28.01 9.21 -3.81
CA LEU A 478 27.08 8.59 -4.74
C LEU A 478 27.87 7.65 -5.66
N GLU A 479 27.45 6.38 -5.72
CA GLU A 479 28.04 5.36 -6.58
C GLU A 479 26.97 4.79 -7.49
N GLU A 480 27.32 4.47 -8.73
CA GLU A 480 26.40 3.81 -9.65
C GLU A 480 26.09 2.40 -9.13
N GLY A 481 24.79 2.12 -8.97
CA GLY A 481 24.26 0.88 -8.43
C GLY A 481 23.73 -0.03 -9.51
N ASN A 482 23.78 -1.34 -9.24
CA ASN A 482 23.12 -2.32 -10.08
C ASN A 482 21.72 -2.63 -9.54
N THR A 483 20.73 -2.72 -10.42
CA THR A 483 19.39 -3.17 -10.06
C THR A 483 19.42 -4.60 -9.57
N PHE A 484 18.57 -4.94 -8.59
CA PHE A 484 18.43 -6.31 -8.09
C PHE A 484 17.70 -7.24 -9.08
N SER A 485 17.15 -6.67 -10.15
CA SER A 485 16.47 -7.35 -11.24
C SER A 485 17.28 -7.18 -12.53
N CYS A 486 17.60 -8.30 -13.19
CA CYS A 486 18.15 -8.32 -14.54
C CYS A 486 17.11 -8.92 -15.49
N ASN A 487 16.49 -8.04 -16.27
CA ASN A 487 15.84 -8.28 -17.56
C ASN A 487 14.35 -8.71 -17.63
N SER A 488 13.77 -8.36 -18.77
CA SER A 488 12.35 -8.38 -19.12
C SER A 488 11.84 -9.77 -19.55
N ASP A 489 10.58 -9.99 -19.24
CA ASP A 489 9.63 -10.91 -19.87
C ASP A 489 9.53 -12.37 -19.42
N LEU A 490 10.56 -13.08 -18.95
CA LEU A 490 10.36 -14.46 -18.47
C LEU A 490 11.27 -14.86 -17.30
N VAL A 491 10.64 -15.00 -16.12
CA VAL A 491 11.17 -15.53 -14.84
C VAL A 491 12.15 -14.60 -14.10
N PRO A 492 11.82 -14.10 -12.87
CA PRO A 492 12.73 -13.28 -12.09
C PRO A 492 13.89 -14.14 -11.55
N ILE A 493 15.10 -13.92 -12.06
CA ILE A 493 16.33 -14.45 -11.47
C ILE A 493 16.90 -13.35 -10.57
N VAL A 494 16.83 -13.58 -9.25
CA VAL A 494 17.47 -12.71 -8.25
C VAL A 494 18.95 -13.10 -8.18
N GLY A 495 19.82 -12.35 -8.83
CA GLY A 495 21.25 -12.41 -8.59
C GLY A 495 21.61 -11.60 -7.34
N PRO A 496 22.31 -12.14 -6.34
CA PRO A 496 22.86 -11.31 -5.28
C PRO A 496 24.04 -10.48 -5.83
N PRO A 497 24.14 -9.16 -5.55
CA PRO A 497 25.42 -8.47 -5.68
C PRO A 497 26.39 -9.07 -4.65
N MET A 498 27.61 -9.40 -5.08
CA MET A 498 28.64 -9.87 -4.16
C MET A 498 28.98 -8.76 -3.15
N GLY A 499 28.75 -9.01 -1.86
CA GLY A 499 29.41 -8.30 -0.76
C GLY A 499 28.62 -7.23 0.01
N ILE A 500 27.32 -7.02 -0.23
CA ILE A 500 26.56 -5.97 0.49
C ILE A 500 25.96 -6.50 1.81
N THR A 501 26.48 -6.00 2.94
CA THR A 501 25.83 -6.16 4.25
C THR A 501 24.78 -5.07 4.40
N LEU A 502 23.49 -5.40 4.28
CA LEU A 502 22.41 -4.45 4.59
C LEU A 502 22.44 -4.12 6.08
N LEU A 503 22.86 -2.89 6.42
CA LEU A 503 22.89 -2.40 7.80
C LEU A 503 21.47 -2.22 8.34
N GLN A 504 21.03 -3.17 9.18
CA GLN A 504 19.84 -3.03 10.01
C GLN A 504 20.20 -2.24 11.28
N LYS A 505 19.66 -1.03 11.48
CA LYS A 505 19.59 -0.44 12.83
C LYS A 505 18.42 -1.07 13.58
N VAL A 506 18.70 -2.13 14.33
CA VAL A 506 17.80 -2.64 15.37
C VAL A 506 17.93 -1.72 16.59
N LYS A 507 16.91 -0.89 16.87
CA LYS A 507 16.76 -0.24 18.19
C LYS A 507 16.55 -1.35 19.23
N LYS A 508 17.61 -1.74 19.95
CA LYS A 508 17.48 -2.50 21.19
C LYS A 508 16.92 -1.56 22.25
N THR A 509 15.64 -1.71 22.58
CA THR A 509 15.08 -1.11 23.78
C THR A 509 15.50 -1.96 24.98
N THR A 510 16.58 -1.56 25.66
CA THR A 510 16.95 -2.12 26.96
C THR A 510 15.98 -1.56 28.00
N ARG A 511 15.08 -2.39 28.54
CA ARG A 511 14.36 -2.09 29.78
C ARG A 511 15.36 -2.17 30.94
N LYS A 512 15.40 -1.15 31.79
CA LYS A 512 15.80 -1.29 33.19
C LYS A 512 14.55 -1.56 34.01
#